data_AF-A0AAE4VHM4-F1
#
_entry.id   AF-A0AAE4VHM4-F1
#
_cell.length_a   1.000
_cell.length_b   1.000
_cell.length_c   1.000
_cell.angle_alpha   90.00
_cell.angle_beta   90.00
_cell.angle_gamma   90.00
#
_symmetry.space_group_name_H-M   'P 1'
#
loop_
_entity.id
_entity.type
_entity.pdbx_description
1 polymer ?
#
loop_
_entity_poly.entity_id
_entity_poly.type
_entity_poly.pdbx_seq_one_letter_code
_entity_poly.pdbx_strand_id
1 'polypeptide(L)' 'MDQRVNQRVATQIVRRISESGSANADLAAHLGMSDATLLRRLTAQTSFTVAELAQAAEFLNCTLSDLIPVSGPAVKSA' A
#
# COMPACT_ATOMS: atom_id res chain seq x y z
N MET A 1 -4.12 9.96 -13.22
CA MET A 1 -4.31 9.40 -11.87
C MET A 1 -3.67 10.35 -10.87
N ASP A 2 -4.35 10.71 -9.80
CA ASP A 2 -3.87 11.74 -8.86
C ASP A 2 -2.63 11.24 -8.08
N GLN A 3 -1.46 11.84 -8.31
CA GLN A 3 -0.19 11.42 -7.71
C GLN A 3 -0.24 11.41 -6.17
N ARG A 4 -1.07 12.29 -5.59
CA ARG A 4 -1.34 12.35 -4.15
C ARG A 4 -2.05 11.11 -3.62
N VAL A 5 -2.95 10.50 -4.40
CA VAL A 5 -3.66 9.28 -4.00
C VAL A 5 -2.68 8.10 -4.00
N ASN A 6 -1.85 7.98 -5.04
CA ASN A 6 -0.83 6.93 -5.12
C ASN A 6 0.17 7.02 -3.94
N GLN A 7 0.62 8.22 -3.59
CA GLN A 7 1.50 8.43 -2.43
C GLN A 7 0.85 8.02 -1.11
N ARG A 8 -0.42 8.36 -0.92
CA ARG A 8 -1.15 7.99 0.30
C ARG A 8 -1.36 6.49 0.41
N VAL A 9 -1.79 5.83 -0.66
CA VAL A 9 -1.93 4.36 -0.73
C VAL A 9 -0.57 3.70 -0.42
N ALA A 10 0.49 4.14 -1.09
CA ALA A 10 1.83 3.61 -0.86
C ALA A 10 2.29 3.78 0.59
N THR A 11 2.05 4.94 1.18
CA THR A 11 2.39 5.22 2.59
C THR A 11 1.62 4.31 3.55
N GLN A 12 0.32 4.06 3.29
CA GLN A 12 -0.47 3.13 4.12
C GLN A 12 0.06 1.71 4.01
N ILE A 13 0.39 1.25 2.80
CA ILE A 13 0.97 -0.09 2.61
C ILE A 13 2.30 -0.22 3.36
N VAL A 14 3.22 0.74 3.22
CA VAL A 14 4.51 0.73 3.95
C VAL A 14 4.29 0.72 5.47
N ARG A 15 3.33 1.51 5.95
CA ARG A 15 2.97 1.54 7.36
C ARG A 15 2.47 0.18 7.83
N ARG A 16 1.56 -0.45 7.08
CA ARG A 16 1.01 -1.78 7.42
C ARG A 16 2.07 -2.88 7.39
N ILE A 17 2.98 -2.86 6.41
CA ILE A 17 4.14 -3.78 6.36
C ILE A 17 5.00 -3.62 7.63
N SER A 18 5.23 -2.37 8.04
CA SER A 18 6.01 -2.08 9.26
C SER A 18 5.28 -2.53 10.53
N GLU A 19 3.96 -2.37 10.60
CA GLU A 19 3.12 -2.80 11.72
C GLU A 19 2.99 -4.34 11.78
N SER A 20 2.96 -5.03 10.64
CA SER A 20 2.89 -6.50 10.58
C SER A 20 4.25 -7.18 10.80
N GLY A 21 5.35 -6.42 10.72
CA GLY A 21 6.72 -6.96 10.79
C GLY A 21 7.11 -7.78 9.56
N SER A 22 6.36 -7.67 8.46
CA SER A 22 6.62 -8.41 7.22
C SER A 22 7.72 -7.73 6.39
N ALA A 23 8.42 -8.48 5.54
CA ALA A 23 9.37 -7.87 4.59
C ALA A 23 8.66 -7.42 3.31
N ASN A 24 9.19 -6.37 2.68
CA ASN A 24 8.74 -5.95 1.34
C ASN A 24 8.89 -7.09 0.31
N ALA A 25 9.94 -7.92 0.44
CA ALA A 25 10.17 -9.05 -0.46
C ALA A 25 9.06 -10.12 -0.34
N ASP A 26 8.54 -10.35 0.88
CA ASP A 26 7.46 -11.30 1.09
C ASP A 26 6.16 -10.83 0.43
N LEU A 27 5.87 -9.52 0.53
CA LEU A 27 4.74 -8.92 -0.17
C LEU A 27 4.92 -8.98 -1.69
N ALA A 28 6.13 -8.73 -2.21
CA ALA A 28 6.41 -8.83 -3.64
C ALA A 28 6.17 -10.26 -4.15
N ALA A 29 6.68 -11.26 -3.42
CA ALA A 29 6.47 -12.67 -3.71
C ALA A 29 4.99 -13.06 -3.66
N HIS A 30 4.25 -12.59 -2.64
CA HIS A 30 2.82 -12.84 -2.51
C HIS A 30 2.00 -12.24 -3.66
N LEU A 31 2.34 -11.02 -4.08
CA LEU A 31 1.68 -10.35 -5.20
C LEU A 31 2.17 -10.83 -6.58
N GLY A 32 3.09 -11.80 -6.63
CA GLY A 32 3.64 -12.34 -7.87
C GLY A 32 4.41 -11.31 -8.71
N MET A 33 5.02 -10.31 -8.09
CA MET A 33 5.77 -9.25 -8.77
C MET A 33 7.22 -9.17 -8.31
N SER A 34 8.06 -8.53 -9.12
CA SER A 34 9.44 -8.27 -8.73
C SER A 34 9.55 -7.15 -7.68
N ASP A 35 10.57 -7.23 -6.84
CA ASP A 35 10.89 -6.20 -5.84
C ASP A 35 11.02 -4.81 -6.46
N ALA A 36 11.61 -4.72 -7.67
CA ALA A 36 11.71 -3.45 -8.39
C ALA A 36 10.33 -2.89 -8.78
N THR A 37 9.37 -3.75 -9.10
CA THR A 37 7.99 -3.33 -9.41
C THR A 37 7.27 -2.90 -8.15
N LEU A 38 7.41 -3.65 -7.05
CA LEU A 38 6.86 -3.26 -5.77
C LEU A 38 7.44 -1.89 -5.33
N LEU A 39 8.75 -1.71 -5.40
CA LEU A 39 9.42 -0.46 -5.03
C LEU A 39 8.91 0.74 -5.85
N ARG A 40 8.71 0.58 -7.16
CA ARG A 40 8.11 1.63 -8.00
C ARG A 40 6.70 2.01 -7.54
N ARG A 41 5.94 1.08 -7.00
CA ARG A 41 4.59 1.37 -6.49
C ARG A 41 4.61 1.97 -5.09
N LEU A 42 5.48 1.47 -4.22
CA LEU A 42 5.72 2.03 -2.88
C LEU A 42 6.31 3.45 -2.95
N THR A 43 7.00 3.80 -4.03
CA THR A 43 7.49 5.17 -4.30
C THR A 43 6.49 6.00 -5.12
N ALA A 44 5.26 5.49 -5.31
CA ALA A 44 4.17 6.14 -6.05
C ALA A 44 4.49 6.50 -7.51
N GLN A 45 5.54 5.91 -8.10
CA GLN A 45 5.84 6.05 -9.53
C GLN A 45 4.79 5.36 -10.39
N THR A 46 4.20 4.29 -9.87
CA THR A 46 3.11 3.54 -10.52
C THR A 46 2.00 3.24 -9.52
N SER A 47 0.76 3.10 -10.00
CA SER A 47 -0.40 2.82 -9.16
C SER A 47 -0.50 1.34 -8.82
N PHE A 48 -1.05 1.01 -7.65
CA PHE A 48 -1.60 -0.32 -7.36
C PHE A 48 -2.98 -0.46 -7.99
N THR A 49 -3.28 -1.64 -8.54
CA THR A 49 -4.62 -2.03 -8.95
C THR A 49 -5.43 -2.50 -7.74
N VAL A 50 -6.76 -2.53 -7.87
CA VAL A 50 -7.66 -3.02 -6.81
C VAL A 50 -7.37 -4.49 -6.46
N ALA A 51 -7.04 -5.33 -7.43
CA ALA A 51 -6.70 -6.74 -7.19
C ALA A 51 -5.43 -6.88 -6.32
N GLU A 52 -4.41 -6.06 -6.60
CA GLU A 52 -3.16 -6.08 -5.83
C GLU A 52 -3.34 -5.50 -4.43
N LEU A 53 -4.21 -4.50 -4.28
CA LEU A 53 -4.57 -4.00 -2.95
C LEU A 53 -5.34 -5.04 -2.14
N ALA A 54 -6.23 -5.82 -2.76
CA ALA A 54 -6.95 -6.89 -2.08
C ALA A 54 -6.01 -7.99 -1.58
N GLN A 55 -5.07 -8.43 -2.43
CA GLN A 55 -4.05 -9.41 -2.05
C GLN A 55 -3.10 -8.86 -0.97
N ALA A 56 -2.69 -7.59 -1.08
CA ALA A 56 -1.87 -6.95 -0.05
C ALA A 56 -2.63 -6.86 1.28
N ALA A 57 -3.93 -6.57 1.26
CA ALA A 57 -4.76 -6.50 2.45
C ALA A 57 -4.86 -7.88 3.13
N GLU A 58 -5.08 -8.93 2.34
CA GLU A 58 -5.10 -10.32 2.82
C GLU A 58 -3.75 -10.72 3.44
N PHE A 59 -2.64 -10.44 2.75
CA PHE A 59 -1.30 -10.71 3.26
C PHE A 59 -0.98 -9.97 4.56
N LEU A 60 -1.38 -8.71 4.65
CA LEU A 60 -1.15 -7.85 5.82
C LEU A 60 -2.20 -8.03 6.92
N ASN A 61 -3.12 -8.99 6.74
CA ASN A 61 -4.23 -9.28 7.65
C ASN A 61 -5.04 -8.03 8.04
N CYS A 62 -5.34 -7.19 7.04
CA CYS A 62 -6.10 -5.96 7.18
C CYS A 62 -7.23 -5.89 6.14
N THR A 63 -8.10 -4.89 6.25
CA THR A 63 -9.17 -4.69 5.26
C THR A 63 -8.69 -3.83 4.10
N LEU A 64 -9.30 -3.97 2.92
CA LEU A 64 -9.02 -3.09 1.78
C LEU A 64 -9.23 -1.60 2.15
N SER A 65 -10.22 -1.32 2.99
CA SER A 65 -10.51 0.02 3.52
C SER A 65 -9.37 0.61 4.34
N ASP A 66 -8.53 -0.22 4.95
CA ASP A 66 -7.34 0.23 5.68
C ASP A 66 -6.22 0.72 4.76
N LEU A 67 -6.18 0.20 3.52
CA LEU A 67 -5.18 0.56 2.51
C LEU A 67 -5.63 1.74 1.63
N ILE A 68 -6.94 1.97 1.53
CA ILE A 68 -7.49 3.07 0.74
C ILE A 68 -7.52 4.33 1.61
N PRO A 69 -6.83 5.41 1.21
CA PRO A 69 -6.89 6.66 1.95
C PRO A 69 -8.30 7.23 1.89
N VAL A 70 -8.95 7.34 3.05
CA VAL A 70 -10.22 8.06 3.17
C VAL A 70 -9.98 9.51 2.74
N SER A 71 -10.80 10.00 1.81
CA SER A 71 -10.84 11.42 1.45
C SER A 71 -11.51 12.22 2.57
N GLY A 72 -10.91 12.20 3.76
CA GLY A 72 -11.27 13.07 4.88
C GLY A 72 -10.32 14.27 4.90
N PRO A 73 -10.78 15.45 5.37
CA PRO A 73 -9.85 16.54 5.68
C PRO A 73 -8.76 16.00 6.60
N ALA A 74 -7.51 16.35 6.33
CA ALA A 74 -6.38 16.01 7.19
C ALA A 74 -6.76 16.42 8.61
N VAL A 75 -7.03 15.45 9.48
CA VAL A 75 -7.30 15.71 10.88
C VAL A 75 -5.99 16.26 11.44
N LYS A 76 -5.94 17.59 11.60
CA LYS A 76 -4.95 18.22 12.46
C LYS A 76 -5.21 17.68 13.85
N SER A 77 -4.34 16.81 14.33
CA SER A 77 -4.24 16.55 15.75
C SER A 77 -3.90 17.89 16.42
N ALA A 78 -4.86 18.40 17.18
CA ALA A 78 -4.71 19.57 18.04
C ALA A 78 -3.96 19.19 19.33
#